data_AF-A0A7V5H1V2-F1
#
_entry.id   AF-A0A7V5H1V2-F1
#
_cell.length_a   1.000
_cell.length_b   1.000
_cell.length_c   1.000
_cell.angle_alpha   90.00
_cell.angle_beta   90.00
_cell.angle_gamma   90.00
#
_symmetry.space_group_name_H-M   'P 1'
#
loop_
_entity.id
_entity.type
_entity.pdbx_description
1 polymer ?
#
loop_
_entity_poly.entity_id
_entity_poly.type
_entity_poly.pdbx_seq_one_letter_code
_entity_poly.pdbx_strand_id
1 'polypeptide(L)'
;MLLKKVIQSEGELFPFLDINILQDRLGWSIKLRWLAIAGYFLATLAAKYLLEFNIHYSYIWLTLAVLLLVNVLYFLIQKFLKGISFVTELFILSVQIVVDLIFLSFLFHFSGGIENPIYLFYLFHVVLSSIVFPKKYPYIFSTIVVVLFALLLFGEYEGLLPHYPIFNAQLHQNLSAIGLTLTVFVITVYFTTYICLTFMEIYRHSKQVIDQQNEELRRASEHRLQFFRFASHELKSPVVAIKSTIDSVLDNFGKDINPAGVDLLKRASMRSEQMLAIIKDLLELSRPRPKPDKQSIK
;
A
#
# COMPACT_ATOMS: atom_id res chain seq x y z
N MET A 1 17.39 -8.56 -6.08
CA MET A 1 17.47 -7.08 -5.95
C MET A 1 16.29 -6.36 -6.62
N LEU A 2 15.91 -6.71 -7.87
CA LEU A 2 14.77 -6.09 -8.57
C LEU A 2 13.39 -6.48 -8.04
N LEU A 3 13.21 -7.72 -7.54
CA LEU A 3 11.96 -8.15 -6.90
C LEU A 3 11.67 -7.35 -5.62
N LYS A 4 12.74 -7.07 -4.85
CA LYS A 4 12.69 -6.19 -3.68
C LYS A 4 12.22 -4.78 -4.07
N LYS A 5 12.66 -4.28 -5.24
CA LYS A 5 12.33 -2.95 -5.76
C LYS A 5 10.88 -2.82 -6.29
N VAL A 6 10.28 -3.91 -6.79
CA VAL A 6 8.87 -3.94 -7.24
C VAL A 6 7.92 -4.06 -6.05
N ILE A 7 8.25 -4.91 -5.07
CA ILE A 7 7.52 -4.96 -3.79
C ILE A 7 7.62 -3.60 -3.08
N GLN A 8 8.79 -2.95 -3.16
CA GLN A 8 9.00 -1.62 -2.60
C GLN A 8 8.18 -0.53 -3.33
N SER A 9 7.96 -0.62 -4.65
CA SER A 9 7.13 0.37 -5.36
C SER A 9 5.63 0.21 -5.10
N GLU A 10 5.13 -1.02 -4.88
CA GLU A 10 3.73 -1.21 -4.47
C GLU A 10 3.50 -0.87 -2.99
N GLY A 11 4.50 -1.13 -2.15
CA GLY A 11 4.53 -0.70 -0.76
C GLY A 11 4.56 0.81 -0.58
N GLU A 12 5.19 1.55 -1.50
CA GLU A 12 5.17 3.02 -1.52
C GLU A 12 3.79 3.60 -1.87
N LEU A 13 2.96 2.88 -2.63
CA LEU A 13 1.62 3.35 -3.02
C LEU A 13 0.63 3.28 -1.84
N PHE A 14 0.83 2.31 -0.93
CA PHE A 14 0.00 2.08 0.25
C PHE A 14 0.87 1.54 1.42
N PRO A 15 1.54 2.42 2.18
CA PRO A 15 2.52 2.01 3.20
C PRO A 15 1.93 1.24 4.39
N PHE A 16 0.60 1.12 4.46
CA PHE A 16 -0.14 0.40 5.48
C PHE A 16 -0.29 -1.11 5.20
N LEU A 17 0.15 -1.57 4.02
CA LEU A 17 -0.09 -2.93 3.51
C LEU A 17 1.10 -3.89 3.66
N ASP A 18 2.27 -3.39 4.06
CA ASP A 18 3.44 -4.22 4.32
C ASP A 18 3.98 -3.87 5.73
N ILE A 19 4.27 -4.89 6.53
CA ILE A 19 4.85 -4.73 7.89
C ILE A 19 6.28 -4.17 7.80
N ASN A 20 6.93 -4.37 6.65
CA ASN A 20 8.32 -3.95 6.42
C ASN A 20 8.48 -2.45 6.15
N ILE A 21 7.39 -1.69 6.07
CA ILE A 21 7.40 -0.30 5.61
C ILE A 21 6.79 0.63 6.67
N LEU A 22 7.37 0.55 7.86
CA LEU A 22 7.05 1.35 9.04
C LEU A 22 7.21 2.86 8.80
N GLN A 23 8.41 3.29 8.40
CA GLN A 23 8.69 4.73 8.22
C GLN A 23 7.80 5.41 7.17
N ASP A 24 7.27 4.68 6.20
CA ASP A 24 6.43 5.28 5.15
C ASP A 24 5.02 5.60 5.65
N ARG A 25 4.53 4.92 6.71
CA ARG A 25 3.21 5.21 7.31
C ARG A 25 3.20 6.57 8.02
N LEU A 26 4.21 6.81 8.84
CA LEU A 26 4.42 8.10 9.50
C LEU A 26 4.61 9.22 8.46
N GLY A 27 5.42 8.96 7.43
CA GLY A 27 5.67 9.93 6.36
C GLY A 27 4.42 10.26 5.56
N TRP A 28 3.58 9.27 5.28
CA TRP A 28 2.32 9.49 4.60
C TRP A 28 1.32 10.28 5.46
N SER A 29 1.22 9.99 6.76
CA SER A 29 0.38 10.78 7.68
C SER A 29 0.80 12.26 7.70
N ILE A 30 2.10 12.55 7.71
CA ILE A 30 2.63 13.92 7.64
C ILE A 30 2.29 14.58 6.29
N LYS A 31 2.44 13.88 5.17
CA LYS A 31 2.06 14.38 3.83
C LYS A 31 0.56 14.69 3.74
N LEU A 32 -0.29 13.85 4.32
CA LEU A 32 -1.73 14.12 4.39
C LEU A 32 -2.04 15.38 5.21
N ARG A 33 -1.35 15.61 6.33
CA ARG A 33 -1.52 16.86 7.10
C ARG A 33 -1.14 18.10 6.30
N TRP A 34 -0.05 18.06 5.54
CA TRP A 34 0.31 19.17 4.64
C TRP A 34 -0.82 19.50 3.67
N LEU A 35 -1.41 18.47 3.04
CA LEU A 35 -2.55 18.63 2.15
C LEU A 35 -3.78 19.17 2.88
N ALA A 36 -4.08 18.65 4.07
CA ALA A 36 -5.23 19.08 4.87
C ALA A 36 -5.12 20.53 5.34
N ILE A 37 -3.95 20.95 5.84
CA ILE A 37 -3.68 22.33 6.27
C ILE A 37 -3.81 23.27 5.06
N ALA A 38 -3.20 22.93 3.93
CA ALA A 38 -3.30 23.73 2.71
C ALA A 38 -4.75 23.81 2.20
N GLY A 39 -5.46 22.69 2.17
CA GLY A 39 -6.86 22.61 1.74
C GLY A 39 -7.79 23.42 2.64
N TYR A 40 -7.66 23.30 3.96
CA TYR A 40 -8.46 24.07 4.91
C TYR A 40 -8.12 25.56 4.83
N PHE A 41 -6.85 25.93 4.71
CA PHE A 41 -6.45 27.33 4.54
C PHE A 41 -7.05 27.93 3.26
N LEU A 42 -6.94 27.24 2.12
CA LEU A 42 -7.57 27.67 0.86
C LEU A 42 -9.10 27.78 0.98
N ALA A 43 -9.75 26.82 1.67
CA ALA A 43 -11.18 26.88 1.92
C ALA A 43 -11.57 28.11 2.76
N THR A 44 -10.77 28.49 3.76
CA THR A 44 -11.03 29.70 4.55
C THR A 44 -10.83 30.99 3.75
N LEU A 45 -9.87 31.02 2.81
CA LEU A 45 -9.70 32.14 1.89
C LEU A 45 -10.89 32.28 0.95
N ALA A 46 -11.36 31.15 0.40
CA ALA A 46 -12.56 31.12 -0.43
C ALA A 46 -13.79 31.58 0.36
N ALA A 47 -13.98 31.07 1.58
CA ALA A 47 -15.05 31.49 2.47
C ALA A 47 -15.03 33.01 2.75
N LYS A 48 -13.84 33.60 2.88
CA LYS A 48 -13.67 35.04 3.14
C LYS A 48 -13.94 35.92 1.92
N TYR A 49 -13.38 35.56 0.77
CA TYR A 49 -13.37 36.45 -0.41
C TYR A 49 -14.45 36.12 -1.44
N LEU A 50 -14.94 34.88 -1.51
CA LEU A 50 -15.97 34.47 -2.47
C LEU A 50 -17.36 34.41 -1.84
N LEU A 51 -17.46 34.03 -0.56
CA LEU A 51 -18.73 33.79 0.13
C LEU A 51 -19.06 34.84 1.21
N GLU A 52 -18.12 35.74 1.51
CA GLU A 52 -18.26 36.85 2.47
C GLU A 52 -18.81 36.42 3.84
N PHE A 53 -18.46 35.22 4.31
CA PHE A 53 -18.92 34.76 5.62
C PHE A 53 -18.29 35.57 6.76
N ASN A 54 -19.10 35.93 7.75
CA ASN A 54 -18.63 36.68 8.91
C ASN A 54 -18.13 35.74 10.01
N ILE A 55 -16.93 35.19 9.79
CA ILE A 55 -16.29 34.23 10.70
C ILE A 55 -15.04 34.87 11.33
N HIS A 56 -14.70 34.48 12.55
CA HIS A 56 -13.47 34.89 13.23
C HIS A 56 -12.25 34.14 12.66
N TYR A 57 -11.79 34.55 11.48
CA TYR A 57 -10.67 33.93 10.76
C TYR A 57 -9.35 33.86 11.56
N SER A 58 -9.16 34.76 12.53
CA SER A 58 -7.95 34.81 13.37
C SER A 58 -7.74 33.53 14.17
N TYR A 59 -8.79 33.01 14.83
CA TYR A 59 -8.70 31.79 15.63
C TYR A 59 -8.46 30.56 14.75
N ILE A 60 -9.10 30.52 13.58
CA ILE A 60 -8.92 29.45 12.59
C ILE A 60 -7.47 29.42 12.10
N TRP A 61 -6.93 30.56 11.65
CA TRP A 61 -5.55 30.63 11.15
C TRP A 61 -4.52 30.40 12.25
N LEU A 62 -4.77 30.84 13.49
CA LEU A 62 -3.94 30.50 14.64
C LEU A 62 -3.92 28.97 14.86
N THR A 63 -5.08 28.33 14.83
CA THR A 63 -5.21 26.87 14.98
C THR A 63 -4.45 26.14 13.88
N LEU A 64 -4.55 26.58 12.62
CA LEU A 64 -3.78 26.03 11.50
C LEU A 64 -2.27 26.25 11.66
N ALA A 65 -1.85 27.42 12.16
CA ALA A 65 -0.43 27.72 12.38
C ALA A 65 0.18 26.82 13.47
N VAL A 66 -0.57 26.57 14.56
CA VAL A 66 -0.14 25.63 15.60
C VAL A 66 -0.09 24.20 15.05
N LEU A 67 -1.11 23.78 14.29
CA LEU A 67 -1.12 22.46 13.65
C LEU A 67 0.05 22.28 12.67
N LEU A 68 0.41 23.34 11.93
CA LEU A 68 1.58 23.37 11.06
C LEU A 68 2.88 23.16 11.85
N LEU A 69 3.05 23.84 12.98
CA LEU A 69 4.22 23.69 13.86
C LEU A 69 4.31 22.27 14.41
N VAL A 70 3.20 21.71 14.88
CA VAL A 70 3.10 20.32 15.34
C VAL A 70 3.49 19.34 14.21
N ASN A 71 3.03 19.58 12.98
CA ASN A 71 3.38 18.74 11.83
C ASN A 71 4.87 18.82 11.46
N VAL A 72 5.48 20.02 11.55
CA VAL A 72 6.92 20.20 11.37
C VAL A 72 7.70 19.44 12.46
N LEU A 73 7.25 19.48 13.71
CA LEU A 73 7.85 18.71 14.79
C LEU A 73 7.78 17.20 14.49
N TYR A 74 6.63 16.68 14.04
CA TYR A 74 6.52 15.28 13.63
C TYR A 74 7.45 14.91 12.47
N PHE A 75 7.62 15.79 11.49
CA PHE A 75 8.57 15.59 10.40
C PHE A 75 10.02 15.51 10.89
N LEU A 76 10.41 16.39 11.81
CA LEU A 76 11.75 16.36 12.42
C LEU A 76 11.94 15.07 13.21
N ILE A 77 10.99 14.73 14.09
CA ILE A 77 10.99 13.49 14.88
C ILE A 77 11.16 12.27 13.94
N GLN A 78 10.39 12.18 12.86
CA GLN A 78 10.50 11.08 11.89
C GLN A 78 11.88 11.01 11.23
N LYS A 79 12.47 12.16 10.87
CA LYS A 79 13.79 12.22 10.22
C LYS A 79 14.90 11.73 11.15
N PHE A 80 14.79 12.00 12.45
CA PHE A 80 15.79 11.63 13.45
C PHE A 80 15.58 10.24 14.06
N LEU A 81 14.34 9.76 14.18
CA LEU A 81 14.04 8.41 14.67
C LEU A 81 14.14 7.37 13.54
N LYS A 82 15.29 6.69 13.48
CA LYS A 82 15.49 5.49 12.63
C LYS A 82 15.45 4.22 13.47
N GLY A 83 14.84 3.17 12.95
CA GLY A 83 14.82 1.84 13.59
C GLY A 83 13.87 1.70 14.78
N ILE A 84 12.75 2.41 14.78
CA ILE A 84 11.72 2.28 15.82
C ILE A 84 10.97 0.95 15.72
N SER A 85 10.51 0.45 16.88
CA SER A 85 9.69 -0.76 16.93
C SER A 85 8.29 -0.52 16.35
N PHE A 86 7.66 -1.57 15.83
CA PHE A 86 6.30 -1.51 15.28
C PHE A 86 5.27 -0.99 16.30
N VAL A 87 5.40 -1.37 17.57
CA VAL A 87 4.48 -0.92 18.64
C VAL A 87 4.65 0.57 18.92
N THR A 88 5.89 1.06 18.97
CA THR A 88 6.19 2.47 19.17
C THR A 88 5.65 3.32 18.03
N GLU A 89 5.76 2.85 16.78
CA GLU A 89 5.19 3.56 15.65
C GLU A 89 3.66 3.67 15.73
N LEU A 90 2.95 2.56 16.02
CA LEU A 90 1.51 2.59 16.18
C LEU A 90 1.09 3.53 17.31
N PHE A 91 1.87 3.59 18.39
CA PHE A 91 1.63 4.54 19.47
C PHE A 91 1.80 5.99 18.98
N ILE A 92 2.90 6.32 18.29
CA ILE A 92 3.12 7.67 17.73
C ILE A 92 1.97 8.06 16.79
N LEU A 93 1.57 7.16 15.88
CA LEU A 93 0.44 7.36 14.97
C LEU A 93 -0.88 7.58 15.72
N SER A 94 -1.10 6.86 16.83
CA SER A 94 -2.31 7.03 17.63
C SER A 94 -2.38 8.41 18.28
N VAL A 95 -1.26 8.86 18.87
CA VAL A 95 -1.16 10.20 19.47
C VAL A 95 -1.37 11.27 18.40
N GLN A 96 -0.74 11.09 17.25
CA GLN A 96 -0.88 11.94 16.08
C GLN A 96 -2.34 12.13 15.65
N ILE A 97 -3.09 11.03 15.48
CA ILE A 97 -4.51 11.08 15.10
C ILE A 97 -5.34 11.77 16.18
N VAL A 98 -5.12 11.47 17.47
CA VAL A 98 -5.88 12.10 18.57
C VAL A 98 -5.62 13.61 18.61
N VAL A 99 -4.38 14.03 18.43
CA VAL A 99 -4.02 15.46 18.34
C VAL A 99 -4.72 16.12 17.15
N ASP A 100 -4.71 15.49 15.98
CA ASP A 100 -5.42 16.02 14.80
C ASP A 100 -6.93 16.13 15.02
N LEU A 101 -7.53 15.15 15.70
CA LEU A 101 -8.95 15.17 16.05
C LEU A 101 -9.30 16.36 16.95
N ILE A 102 -8.46 16.68 17.94
CA ILE A 102 -8.64 17.84 18.83
C ILE A 102 -8.53 19.14 18.02
N PHE A 103 -7.51 19.28 17.17
CA PHE A 103 -7.38 20.45 16.31
C PHE A 103 -8.55 20.58 15.34
N LEU A 104 -9.04 19.47 14.79
CA LEU A 104 -10.22 19.45 13.95
C LEU A 104 -11.47 19.90 14.73
N SER A 105 -11.63 19.50 16.00
CA SER A 105 -12.70 20.01 16.88
C SER A 105 -12.64 21.52 17.04
N PHE A 106 -11.46 22.09 17.26
CA PHE A 106 -11.29 23.55 17.38
C PHE A 106 -11.59 24.28 16.08
N LEU A 107 -11.03 23.80 14.96
CA LEU A 107 -11.32 24.37 13.65
C LEU A 107 -12.82 24.37 13.39
N PHE A 108 -13.48 23.29 13.78
CA PHE A 108 -14.88 23.09 13.53
C PHE A 108 -15.79 23.97 14.41
N HIS A 109 -15.44 24.11 15.70
CA HIS A 109 -16.04 25.08 16.62
C HIS A 109 -15.98 26.52 16.07
N PHE A 110 -14.79 26.96 15.66
CA PHE A 110 -14.61 28.32 15.13
C PHE A 110 -15.22 28.51 13.74
N SER A 111 -15.48 27.43 13.01
CA SER A 111 -16.16 27.44 11.73
C SER A 111 -17.65 27.14 11.84
N GLY A 112 -18.30 27.42 12.97
CA GLY A 112 -19.77 27.36 13.10
C GLY A 112 -20.40 26.06 13.54
N GLY A 113 -19.60 25.12 14.08
CA GLY A 113 -20.11 23.95 14.78
C GLY A 113 -21.16 23.21 13.94
N ILE A 114 -22.30 22.86 14.54
CA ILE A 114 -23.36 22.06 13.90
C ILE A 114 -23.84 22.56 12.53
N GLU A 115 -23.72 23.85 12.24
CA GLU A 115 -24.22 24.45 11.00
C GLU A 115 -23.30 24.19 9.80
N ASN A 116 -22.05 23.83 10.05
CA ASN A 116 -21.06 23.67 9.00
C ASN A 116 -20.88 22.18 8.65
N PRO A 117 -21.04 21.74 7.39
CA PRO A 117 -20.90 20.32 7.02
C PRO A 117 -19.46 19.79 7.16
N ILE A 118 -18.47 20.63 7.49
CA ILE A 118 -17.07 20.25 7.68
C ILE A 118 -16.91 19.22 8.82
N TYR A 119 -17.87 19.00 9.74
CA TYR A 119 -17.79 17.87 10.70
C TYR A 119 -17.60 16.52 10.02
N LEU A 120 -18.07 16.35 8.78
CA LEU A 120 -17.88 15.10 8.04
C LEU A 120 -16.40 14.78 7.82
N PHE A 121 -15.48 15.75 7.95
CA PHE A 121 -14.04 15.51 7.85
C PHE A 121 -13.48 14.66 9.00
N TYR A 122 -14.22 14.48 10.10
CA TYR A 122 -13.90 13.46 11.09
C TYR A 122 -13.82 12.06 10.46
N LEU A 123 -14.61 11.78 9.43
CA LEU A 123 -14.60 10.50 8.73
C LEU A 123 -13.26 10.21 8.07
N PHE A 124 -12.49 11.23 7.63
CA PHE A 124 -11.15 10.99 7.09
C PHE A 124 -10.23 10.34 8.13
N HIS A 125 -10.33 10.75 9.39
CA HIS A 125 -9.51 10.19 10.48
C HIS A 125 -9.98 8.77 10.85
N VAL A 126 -11.29 8.50 10.76
CA VAL A 126 -11.85 7.15 10.94
C VAL A 126 -11.37 6.20 9.83
N VAL A 127 -11.42 6.64 8.57
CA VAL A 127 -10.92 5.88 7.42
C VAL A 127 -9.41 5.64 7.55
N LEU A 128 -8.65 6.70 7.87
CA LEU A 128 -7.22 6.62 8.14
C LEU A 128 -6.91 5.56 9.22
N SER A 129 -7.63 5.61 10.33
CA SER A 129 -7.44 4.65 11.42
C SER A 129 -7.74 3.22 10.98
N SER A 130 -8.79 3.01 10.17
CA SER A 130 -9.18 1.71 9.63
C SER A 130 -8.14 1.10 8.69
N ILE A 131 -7.45 1.94 7.92
CA ILE A 131 -6.39 1.51 7.01
C ILE A 131 -5.11 1.17 7.78
N VAL A 132 -4.73 2.03 8.73
CA VAL A 132 -3.46 1.96 9.45
C VAL A 132 -3.46 0.87 10.52
N PHE A 133 -4.51 0.81 11.33
CA PHE A 133 -4.53 -0.03 12.53
C PHE A 133 -5.16 -1.40 12.25
N PRO A 134 -4.61 -2.47 12.83
CA PRO A 134 -5.19 -3.80 12.69
C PRO A 134 -6.37 -4.01 13.66
N LYS A 135 -7.18 -5.05 13.42
CA LYS A 135 -8.20 -5.54 14.36
C LYS A 135 -9.20 -4.44 14.77
N LYS A 136 -9.63 -4.43 16.03
CA LYS A 136 -10.70 -3.58 16.56
C LYS A 136 -10.26 -2.16 16.97
N TYR A 137 -8.99 -1.79 16.79
CA TYR A 137 -8.49 -0.45 17.15
C TYR A 137 -9.23 0.72 16.46
N PRO A 138 -9.64 0.63 15.18
CA PRO A 138 -10.39 1.70 14.52
C PRO A 138 -11.68 2.08 15.26
N TYR A 139 -12.36 1.12 15.90
CA TYR A 139 -13.54 1.40 16.72
C TYR A 139 -13.24 2.33 17.90
N ILE A 140 -12.04 2.26 18.49
CA ILE A 140 -11.63 3.16 19.58
C ILE A 140 -11.56 4.60 19.05
N PHE A 141 -10.95 4.83 17.89
CA PHE A 141 -10.88 6.15 17.27
C PHE A 141 -12.26 6.66 16.87
N SER A 142 -13.12 5.79 16.35
CA SER A 142 -14.51 6.12 16.04
C SER A 142 -15.30 6.55 17.28
N THR A 143 -15.10 5.88 18.42
CA THR A 143 -15.69 6.30 19.69
C THR A 143 -15.13 7.65 20.14
N ILE A 144 -13.81 7.90 20.03
CA ILE A 144 -13.20 9.19 20.36
C ILE A 144 -13.81 10.31 19.50
N VAL A 145 -13.96 10.08 18.19
CA VAL A 145 -14.60 11.02 17.26
C VAL A 145 -16.03 11.35 17.68
N VAL A 146 -16.84 10.34 17.98
CA VAL A 146 -18.22 10.52 18.43
C VAL A 146 -18.28 11.31 19.74
N VAL A 147 -17.40 10.98 20.70
CA VAL A 147 -17.34 11.67 22.00
C VAL A 147 -16.92 13.12 21.83
N LEU A 148 -15.87 13.41 21.05
CA LEU A 148 -15.42 14.78 20.78
C LEU A 148 -16.51 15.62 20.11
N PHE A 149 -17.19 15.05 19.12
CA PHE A 149 -18.28 15.75 18.44
C PHE A 149 -19.49 15.97 19.36
N ALA A 150 -19.87 14.96 20.16
CA ALA A 150 -20.93 15.11 21.15
C ALA A 150 -20.59 16.18 22.18
N LEU A 151 -19.37 16.17 22.74
CA LEU A 151 -18.91 17.17 23.70
C LEU A 151 -18.94 18.59 23.10
N LEU A 152 -18.58 18.75 21.84
CA LEU A 152 -18.67 20.03 21.15
C LEU A 152 -20.13 20.50 21.05
N LEU A 153 -21.04 19.64 20.57
CA LEU A 153 -22.46 19.99 20.40
C LEU A 153 -23.14 20.31 21.73
N PHE A 154 -22.94 19.48 22.75
CA PHE A 154 -23.50 19.71 24.08
C PHE A 154 -22.86 20.93 24.77
N GLY A 155 -21.56 21.16 24.56
CA GLY A 155 -20.88 22.36 25.08
C GLY A 155 -21.41 23.66 24.48
N GLU A 156 -21.74 23.66 23.18
CA GLU A 156 -22.39 24.80 22.52
C GLU A 156 -23.87 24.95 22.93
N TYR A 157 -24.59 23.84 23.13
CA TYR A 157 -25.99 23.84 23.56
C TYR A 157 -26.17 24.40 24.98
N GLU A 158 -25.36 23.96 25.94
CA GLU A 158 -25.39 24.43 27.33
C GLU A 158 -24.80 25.85 27.50
N GLY A 159 -24.23 26.43 26.45
CA GLY A 159 -23.58 27.75 26.49
C GLY A 159 -22.23 27.76 27.22
N LEU A 160 -21.65 26.59 27.52
CA LEU A 160 -20.30 26.45 28.07
C LEU A 160 -19.23 26.92 27.06
N LEU A 161 -19.52 26.75 25.77
CA LEU A 161 -18.70 27.20 24.66
C LEU A 161 -19.43 28.28 23.85
N PRO A 162 -18.74 29.36 23.44
CA PRO A 162 -19.35 30.41 22.62
C PRO A 162 -19.61 29.88 21.21
N HIS A 163 -20.86 29.87 20.76
CA HIS A 163 -21.19 29.46 19.40
C HIS A 163 -20.88 30.57 18.38
N TYR A 164 -20.26 30.21 17.26
CA TYR A 164 -19.88 31.12 16.17
C TYR A 164 -20.77 30.90 14.94
N PRO A 165 -21.98 31.47 14.87
CA PRO A 165 -22.94 31.14 13.80
C PRO A 165 -22.39 31.52 12.42
N ILE A 166 -22.55 30.61 11.45
CA ILE A 166 -22.32 30.93 10.02
C ILE A 166 -23.65 31.32 9.39
N PHE A 167 -24.71 30.59 9.74
CA PHE A 167 -26.06 30.86 9.34
C PHE A 167 -26.82 31.32 10.58
N ASN A 168 -27.72 32.30 10.47
CA ASN A 168 -28.54 32.72 11.62
C ASN A 168 -29.68 31.71 11.92
N ALA A 169 -29.40 30.42 11.80
CA ALA A 169 -30.37 29.33 11.86
C ALA A 169 -30.52 28.76 13.28
N GLN A 170 -29.63 29.11 14.21
CA GLN A 170 -29.69 28.76 15.64
C GLN A 170 -29.83 27.24 15.89
N LEU A 171 -29.27 26.41 15.00
CA LEU A 171 -29.37 24.95 15.12
C LEU A 171 -28.77 24.43 16.43
N HIS A 172 -27.78 25.12 16.98
CA HIS A 172 -27.12 24.77 18.24
C HIS A 172 -28.05 24.86 19.47
N GLN A 173 -29.19 25.54 19.37
CA GLN A 173 -30.18 25.63 20.47
C GLN A 173 -31.31 24.61 20.31
N ASN A 174 -31.42 24.00 19.12
CA ASN A 174 -32.48 23.07 18.82
C ASN A 174 -32.04 21.64 19.17
N LEU A 175 -32.50 21.15 20.34
CA LEU A 175 -32.18 19.81 20.83
C LEU A 175 -32.54 18.70 19.84
N SER A 176 -33.63 18.87 19.07
CA SER A 176 -34.02 17.89 18.05
C SER A 176 -33.05 17.85 16.87
N ALA A 177 -32.53 19.01 16.46
CA ALA A 177 -31.53 19.10 15.40
C ALA A 177 -30.19 18.49 15.86
N ILE A 178 -29.76 18.78 17.09
CA ILE A 178 -28.56 18.17 17.70
C ILE A 178 -28.73 16.66 17.78
N GLY A 179 -29.86 16.18 18.31
CA GLY A 179 -30.14 14.75 18.44
C GLY A 179 -30.14 14.02 17.11
N LEU A 180 -30.76 14.61 16.08
CA LEU A 180 -30.78 14.05 14.72
C LEU A 180 -29.37 14.01 14.12
N THR A 181 -28.64 15.14 14.15
CA THR A 181 -27.29 15.23 13.60
C THR A 181 -26.33 14.27 14.30
N LEU A 182 -26.39 14.17 15.62
CA LEU A 182 -25.57 13.24 16.39
C LEU A 182 -25.92 11.79 16.06
N THR A 183 -27.21 11.45 15.95
CA THR A 183 -27.66 10.10 15.61
C THR A 183 -27.17 9.69 14.22
N VAL A 184 -27.38 10.55 13.22
CA VAL A 184 -26.90 10.32 11.85
C VAL A 184 -25.37 10.19 11.85
N PHE A 185 -24.67 11.08 12.53
CA PHE A 185 -23.21 11.06 12.59
C PHE A 185 -22.67 9.78 13.23
N VAL A 186 -23.25 9.33 14.34
CA VAL A 186 -22.88 8.06 15.01
C VAL A 186 -23.07 6.88 14.06
N ILE A 187 -24.23 6.79 13.40
CA ILE A 187 -24.50 5.73 12.43
C ILE A 187 -23.48 5.79 11.29
N THR A 188 -23.25 6.96 10.71
CA THR A 188 -22.29 7.14 9.60
C THR A 188 -20.87 6.77 10.02
N VAL A 189 -20.40 7.18 11.19
CA VAL A 189 -19.06 6.88 11.71
C VAL A 189 -18.87 5.38 11.90
N TYR A 190 -19.78 4.71 12.62
CA TYR A 190 -19.65 3.26 12.89
C TYR A 190 -19.87 2.43 11.63
N PHE A 191 -20.79 2.83 10.75
CA PHE A 191 -21.00 2.17 9.46
C PHE A 191 -19.77 2.29 8.56
N THR A 192 -19.19 3.49 8.45
CA THR A 192 -17.93 3.73 7.72
C THR A 192 -16.80 2.89 8.30
N THR A 193 -16.68 2.85 9.63
CA THR A 193 -15.68 2.02 10.32
C THR A 193 -15.84 0.56 9.95
N TYR A 194 -17.06 0.02 10.06
CA TYR A 194 -17.37 -1.37 9.74
C TYR A 194 -17.03 -1.72 8.28
N ILE A 195 -17.46 -0.87 7.33
CA ILE A 195 -17.17 -1.05 5.91
C ILE A 195 -15.66 -1.05 5.69
N CYS A 196 -14.96 -0.02 6.13
CA CYS A 196 -13.51 0.09 5.93
C CYS A 196 -12.78 -1.10 6.56
N LEU A 197 -13.16 -1.53 7.75
CA LEU A 197 -12.55 -2.69 8.42
C LEU A 197 -12.74 -3.96 7.59
N THR A 198 -13.98 -4.20 7.13
CA THR A 198 -14.34 -5.37 6.33
C THR A 198 -13.58 -5.40 5.01
N PHE A 199 -13.53 -4.26 4.30
CA PHE A 199 -12.76 -4.13 3.07
C PHE A 199 -11.26 -4.38 3.31
N MET A 200 -10.70 -3.83 4.40
CA MET A 200 -9.29 -4.05 4.73
C MET A 200 -8.99 -5.50 5.11
N GLU A 201 -9.91 -6.21 5.76
CA GLU A 201 -9.79 -7.64 6.07
C GLU A 201 -9.84 -8.50 4.81
N ILE A 202 -10.84 -8.28 3.95
CA ILE A 202 -10.97 -8.97 2.65
C ILE A 202 -9.73 -8.73 1.80
N TYR A 203 -9.27 -7.48 1.73
CA TYR A 203 -8.08 -7.11 0.96
C TYR A 203 -6.83 -7.81 1.48
N ARG A 204 -6.59 -7.80 2.81
CA ARG A 204 -5.43 -8.46 3.41
C ARG A 204 -5.45 -9.97 3.17
N HIS A 205 -6.61 -10.60 3.27
CA HIS A 205 -6.77 -12.02 2.98
C HIS A 205 -6.51 -12.33 1.48
N SER A 206 -7.09 -11.55 0.57
CA SER A 206 -6.86 -11.69 -0.87
C SER A 206 -5.38 -11.56 -1.23
N LYS A 207 -4.70 -10.55 -0.66
CA LYS A 207 -3.26 -10.36 -0.84
C LYS A 207 -2.45 -11.57 -0.35
N GLN A 208 -2.78 -12.13 0.81
CA GLN A 208 -2.11 -13.32 1.34
C GLN A 208 -2.26 -14.53 0.40
N VAL A 209 -3.44 -14.75 -0.16
CA VAL A 209 -3.69 -15.83 -1.12
C VAL A 209 -2.87 -15.63 -2.40
N ILE A 210 -2.85 -14.40 -2.94
CA ILE A 210 -2.05 -14.06 -4.13
C ILE A 210 -0.57 -14.29 -3.87
N ASP A 211 -0.06 -13.85 -2.71
CA ASP A 211 1.35 -14.03 -2.33
C ASP A 211 1.72 -15.51 -2.19
N GLN A 212 0.83 -16.33 -1.63
CA GLN A 212 1.01 -17.79 -1.54
C GLN A 212 1.04 -18.45 -2.92
N GLN A 213 0.09 -18.11 -3.79
CA GLN A 213 0.03 -18.64 -5.16
C GLN A 213 1.26 -18.24 -5.98
N ASN A 214 1.74 -17.01 -5.82
CA ASN A 214 2.97 -16.56 -6.47
C ASN A 214 4.19 -17.34 -5.98
N GLU A 215 4.29 -17.64 -4.68
CA GLU A 215 5.37 -18.44 -4.13
C GLU A 215 5.30 -19.90 -4.60
N GLU A 216 4.11 -20.50 -4.66
CA GLU A 216 3.92 -21.84 -5.22
C GLU A 216 4.29 -21.90 -6.70
N LEU A 217 3.85 -20.92 -7.49
CA LEU A 217 4.21 -20.81 -8.91
C LEU A 217 5.72 -20.65 -9.08
N ARG A 218 6.37 -19.86 -8.22
CA ARG A 218 7.82 -19.69 -8.20
C ARG A 218 8.53 -21.02 -7.92
N ARG A 219 8.10 -21.76 -6.90
CA ARG A 219 8.66 -23.08 -6.57
C ARG A 219 8.45 -24.09 -7.69
N ALA A 220 7.25 -24.15 -8.28
CA ALA A 220 6.97 -25.02 -9.42
C ALA A 220 7.84 -24.68 -10.63
N SER A 221 8.07 -23.38 -10.89
CA SER A 221 8.99 -22.93 -11.94
C SER A 221 10.44 -23.34 -11.65
N GLU A 222 10.91 -23.17 -10.42
CA GLU A 222 12.26 -23.58 -10.00
C GLU A 222 12.46 -25.09 -10.11
N HIS A 223 11.49 -25.90 -9.64
CA HIS A 223 11.53 -27.36 -9.76
C HIS A 223 11.51 -27.80 -11.23
N ARG A 224 10.69 -27.17 -12.07
CA ARG A 224 10.65 -27.44 -13.51
C ARG A 224 12.01 -27.16 -14.16
N LEU A 225 12.65 -26.04 -13.81
CA LEU A 225 13.98 -25.70 -14.32
C LEU A 225 15.05 -26.68 -13.84
N GLN A 226 15.00 -27.10 -12.58
CA GLN A 226 15.92 -28.13 -12.04
C GLN A 226 15.74 -29.47 -12.75
N PHE A 227 14.49 -29.90 -12.98
CA PHE A 227 14.18 -31.12 -13.72
C PHE A 227 14.75 -31.07 -15.15
N PHE A 228 14.53 -29.96 -15.89
CA PHE A 228 15.11 -29.83 -17.23
C PHE A 228 16.63 -29.85 -17.22
N ARG A 229 17.28 -29.16 -16.27
CA ARG A 229 18.74 -29.19 -16.12
C ARG A 229 19.27 -30.60 -15.86
N PHE A 230 18.61 -31.32 -14.96
CA PHE A 230 18.95 -32.71 -14.65
C PHE A 230 18.74 -33.62 -15.86
N ALA A 231 17.54 -33.61 -16.45
CA ALA A 231 17.21 -34.44 -17.61
C ALA A 231 18.16 -34.19 -18.79
N SER A 232 18.50 -32.94 -19.09
CA SER A 232 19.45 -32.62 -20.15
C SER A 232 20.86 -33.09 -19.85
N HIS A 233 21.31 -33.04 -18.59
CA HIS A 233 22.61 -33.60 -18.20
C HIS A 233 22.65 -35.13 -18.40
N GLU A 234 21.62 -35.82 -17.89
CA GLU A 234 21.51 -37.28 -17.96
C GLU A 234 21.30 -37.79 -19.39
N LEU A 235 20.63 -37.03 -20.27
CA LEU A 235 20.49 -37.36 -21.69
C LEU A 235 21.75 -37.03 -22.50
N LYS A 236 22.49 -35.98 -22.13
CA LYS A 236 23.71 -35.58 -22.86
C LYS A 236 24.81 -36.62 -22.77
N SER A 237 25.04 -37.18 -21.59
CA SER A 237 26.11 -38.17 -21.34
C SER A 237 26.04 -39.40 -22.28
N PRO A 238 24.92 -40.15 -22.37
CA PRO A 238 24.84 -41.32 -23.24
C PRO A 238 24.91 -40.94 -24.72
N VAL A 239 24.37 -39.79 -25.14
CA VAL A 239 24.44 -39.36 -26.55
C VAL A 239 25.88 -38.98 -26.94
N VAL A 240 26.63 -38.31 -26.05
CA VAL A 240 28.06 -38.04 -26.25
C VAL A 240 28.85 -39.34 -26.33
N ALA A 241 28.56 -40.33 -25.47
CA ALA A 241 29.23 -41.64 -25.50
C ALA A 241 28.94 -42.42 -26.80
N ILE A 242 27.68 -42.44 -27.25
CA ILE A 242 27.29 -43.04 -28.54
C ILE A 242 28.04 -42.37 -29.69
N LYS A 243 28.02 -41.03 -29.75
CA LYS A 243 28.73 -40.26 -30.79
C LYS A 243 30.22 -40.58 -30.78
N SER A 244 30.86 -40.50 -29.61
CA SER A 244 32.29 -40.77 -29.45
C SER A 244 32.68 -42.18 -29.88
N THR A 245 31.82 -43.17 -29.62
CA THR A 245 32.05 -44.56 -30.03
C THR A 245 31.93 -44.71 -31.55
N ILE A 246 30.91 -44.11 -32.17
CA ILE A 246 30.74 -44.11 -33.62
C ILE A 246 31.93 -43.42 -34.31
N ASP A 247 32.33 -42.25 -33.81
CA ASP A 247 33.46 -41.49 -34.36
C ASP A 247 34.78 -42.29 -34.21
N SER A 248 35.00 -42.95 -33.07
CA SER A 248 36.18 -43.81 -32.88
C SER A 248 36.23 -44.99 -33.84
N VAL A 249 35.07 -45.60 -34.15
CA VAL A 249 34.99 -46.70 -35.14
C VAL A 249 35.28 -46.19 -36.54
N LEU A 250 34.73 -45.02 -36.90
CA LEU A 250 34.98 -44.37 -38.19
C LEU A 250 36.47 -44.01 -38.37
N ASP A 251 37.11 -43.46 -37.33
CA ASP A 251 38.50 -43.00 -37.40
C ASP A 251 39.51 -44.16 -37.43
N ASN A 252 39.28 -45.22 -36.62
CA ASN A 252 40.24 -46.31 -36.48
C ASN A 252 40.00 -47.47 -37.47
N PHE A 253 38.76 -47.76 -37.84
CA PHE A 253 38.40 -48.93 -38.65
C PHE A 253 37.70 -48.57 -39.97
N GLY A 254 37.50 -47.28 -40.27
CA GLY A 254 36.74 -46.83 -41.44
C GLY A 254 37.31 -47.30 -42.79
N LYS A 255 38.60 -47.63 -42.87
CA LYS A 255 39.24 -48.17 -44.09
C LYS A 255 38.93 -49.65 -44.33
N ASP A 256 38.61 -50.39 -43.28
CA ASP A 256 38.35 -51.83 -43.32
C ASP A 256 36.84 -52.15 -43.42
N ILE A 257 35.99 -51.13 -43.34
CA ILE A 257 34.53 -51.21 -43.45
C ILE A 257 34.11 -50.91 -44.89
N ASN A 258 33.08 -51.61 -45.40
CA ASN A 258 32.57 -51.32 -46.74
C ASN A 258 31.99 -49.88 -46.84
N PRO A 259 31.94 -49.28 -48.04
CA PRO A 259 31.50 -47.90 -48.21
C PRO A 259 30.07 -47.63 -47.69
N ALA A 260 29.16 -48.61 -47.79
CA ALA A 260 27.79 -48.49 -47.32
C ALA A 260 27.69 -48.45 -45.78
N GLY A 261 28.55 -49.20 -45.07
CA GLY A 261 28.64 -49.22 -43.61
C GLY A 261 29.24 -47.94 -43.06
N VAL A 262 30.27 -47.40 -43.72
CA VAL A 262 30.84 -46.09 -43.38
C VAL A 262 29.78 -44.99 -43.49
N ASP A 263 28.95 -45.01 -44.55
CA ASP A 263 27.88 -44.04 -44.74
C ASP A 263 26.78 -44.15 -43.65
N LEU A 264 26.39 -45.37 -43.25
CA LEU A 264 25.46 -45.58 -42.14
C LEU A 264 25.99 -45.02 -40.80
N LEU A 265 27.27 -45.27 -40.49
CA LEU A 265 27.92 -44.75 -39.28
C LEU A 265 28.02 -43.23 -39.30
N LYS A 266 28.39 -42.62 -40.43
CA LYS A 266 28.39 -41.15 -40.59
C LYS A 266 27.01 -40.55 -40.36
N ARG A 267 25.96 -41.17 -40.90
CA ARG A 267 24.56 -40.76 -40.64
C ARG A 267 24.20 -40.88 -39.16
N ALA A 268 24.60 -41.96 -38.47
CA ALA A 268 24.36 -42.15 -37.05
C ALA A 268 25.10 -41.11 -36.16
N SER A 269 26.34 -40.75 -36.51
CA SER A 269 27.08 -39.67 -35.82
C SER A 269 26.38 -38.32 -35.98
N MET A 270 25.98 -37.98 -37.21
CA MET A 270 25.24 -36.73 -37.50
C MET A 270 23.90 -36.66 -36.75
N ARG A 271 23.17 -37.77 -36.63
CA ARG A 271 21.94 -37.85 -35.83
C ARG A 271 22.20 -37.63 -34.33
N SER A 272 23.31 -38.17 -33.82
CA SER A 272 23.71 -37.97 -32.42
C SER A 272 24.06 -36.49 -32.15
N GLU A 273 24.71 -35.83 -33.11
CA GLU A 273 25.00 -34.40 -33.04
C GLU A 273 23.72 -33.53 -33.07
N GLN A 274 22.75 -33.87 -33.94
CA GLN A 274 21.43 -33.23 -33.95
C GLN A 274 20.71 -33.38 -32.61
N MET A 275 20.78 -34.55 -31.98
CA MET A 275 20.17 -34.78 -30.66
C MET A 275 20.81 -33.89 -29.58
N LEU A 276 22.13 -33.73 -29.60
CA LEU A 276 22.84 -32.82 -28.68
C LEU A 276 22.42 -31.37 -28.88
N ALA A 277 22.20 -30.94 -30.13
CA ALA A 277 21.68 -29.60 -30.43
C ALA A 277 20.26 -29.40 -29.86
N ILE A 278 19.35 -30.36 -30.07
CA ILE A 278 17.98 -30.30 -29.53
C ILE A 278 17.98 -30.23 -28.00
N ILE A 279 18.81 -31.03 -27.32
CA ILE A 279 18.95 -31.00 -25.85
C ILE A 279 19.41 -29.62 -25.37
N LYS A 280 20.32 -28.98 -26.11
CA LYS A 280 20.80 -27.63 -25.82
C LYS A 280 19.70 -26.58 -26.01
N ASP A 281 18.97 -26.63 -27.11
CA ASP A 281 17.89 -25.68 -27.41
C ASP A 281 16.74 -25.78 -26.39
N LEU A 282 16.40 -27.00 -25.95
CA LEU A 282 15.41 -27.24 -24.91
C LEU A 282 15.79 -26.58 -23.57
N LEU A 283 17.08 -26.59 -23.22
CA LEU A 283 17.59 -25.90 -22.02
C LEU A 283 17.48 -24.39 -22.14
N GLU A 284 17.81 -23.83 -23.30
CA GLU A 284 17.72 -22.40 -23.56
C GLU A 284 16.28 -21.90 -23.51
N LEU A 285 15.34 -22.65 -24.08
CA LEU A 285 13.90 -22.37 -24.01
C LEU A 285 13.32 -22.43 -22.59
N SER A 286 13.87 -23.28 -21.73
CA SER A 286 13.43 -23.41 -20.33
C SER A 286 13.87 -22.26 -19.43
N ARG A 287 14.88 -21.48 -19.86
CA ARG A 287 15.34 -20.33 -19.08
C ARG A 287 14.28 -19.22 -19.19
N PRO A 288 13.92 -18.58 -18.07
CA PRO A 288 13.04 -17.42 -18.13
C PRO A 288 13.67 -16.38 -19.07
N ARG A 289 12.88 -15.89 -20.05
CA ARG A 289 13.34 -14.80 -20.94
C ARG A 289 13.86 -13.66 -20.05
N PRO A 290 15.04 -13.10 -20.35
CA PRO A 290 15.45 -11.88 -19.68
C PRO A 290 14.36 -10.83 -19.91
N LYS A 291 13.92 -10.17 -18.84
CA LYS A 291 12.93 -9.08 -18.92
C LYS A 291 13.40 -8.10 -20.01
N PRO A 292 12.51 -7.67 -20.93
CA PRO A 292 12.88 -6.66 -21.91
C PRO A 292 13.42 -5.44 -21.17
N ASP A 293 14.59 -4.98 -21.61
CA ASP A 293 15.26 -3.84 -21.01
C ASP A 293 14.38 -2.60 -21.19
N LYS A 294 14.10 -1.89 -20.09
CA LYS A 294 13.18 -0.73 -20.07
C LYS A 294 13.67 0.46 -20.90
N GLN A 295 14.85 0.36 -21.53
CA GLN A 295 15.39 1.37 -22.43
C GLN A 295 14.78 1.36 -23.84
N SER A 296 13.98 0.35 -24.21
CA SER A 296 13.30 0.31 -25.52
C SER A 296 11.94 1.00 -25.54
N ILE A 297 11.51 1.61 -24.44
CA ILE A 297 10.36 2.52 -24.40
C ILE A 297 10.92 3.94 -24.23
N LYS A 298 11.46 4.47 -25.33
CA LYS A 298 11.63 5.91 -25.52
C LYS A 298 10.59 6.37 -26.52
#